data_AF-A0A0D3MJL5-F1
#
_entry.id   AF-A0A0D3MJL5-F1
#
_cell.length_a   1.000
_cell.length_b   1.000
_cell.length_c   1.000
_cell.angle_alpha   90.00
_cell.angle_beta   90.00
_cell.angle_gamma   90.00
#
_symmetry.space_group_name_H-M   'P 1'
#
loop_
_entity.id
_entity.type
_entity.pdbx_description
1 polymer ?
#
loop_
_entity_poly.entity_id
_entity_poly.type
_entity_poly.pdbx_seq_one_letter_code
_entity_poly.pdbx_strand_id
1 'polypeptide(L)'
;IAVYIDDILVFSENTKDHAKHLHKMLEICQKNGLVLSPTKMKIAVKEIEFLGAVLGNSRIKLQPHIVKKITEFKEEDLTTKRGLRSWLGILNYARNYIPNLGKLLGPLYSKTSPTGEK
;
A
#
# COMPACT_ATOMS: atom_id res chain seq x y z
N ILE A 1 -8.09 10.86 12.99
CA ILE A 1 -8.45 11.04 11.56
C ILE A 1 -7.16 11.33 10.81
N ALA A 2 -6.93 10.65 9.70
CA ALA A 2 -5.84 10.97 8.77
C ALA A 2 -6.45 11.41 7.44
N VAL A 3 -5.83 12.39 6.78
CA VAL A 3 -6.32 12.96 5.52
C VAL A 3 -5.14 13.12 4.58
N TYR A 4 -5.31 12.72 3.32
CA TYR A 4 -4.36 12.95 2.26
C TYR A 4 -5.10 13.29 0.97
N ILE A 5 -5.05 14.57 0.58
CA ILE A 5 -5.77 15.11 -0.58
C ILE A 5 -7.28 14.77 -0.48
N ASP A 6 -7.76 13.80 -1.25
CA ASP A 6 -9.15 13.35 -1.34
C ASP A 6 -9.44 12.10 -0.48
N ASP A 7 -8.40 11.44 0.04
CA ASP A 7 -8.54 10.26 0.88
C ASP A 7 -8.67 10.63 2.37
N ILE A 8 -9.80 10.26 2.98
CA ILE A 8 -10.08 10.47 4.40
C ILE A 8 -10.17 9.12 5.12
N LEU A 9 -9.35 8.94 6.15
CA LEU A 9 -9.36 7.77 7.02
C LEU A 9 -9.84 8.15 8.43
N VAL A 10 -10.95 7.55 8.84
CA VAL A 10 -11.46 7.60 10.21
C VAL A 10 -11.15 6.28 10.90
N PHE A 11 -10.49 6.34 12.06
CA PHE A 11 -10.10 5.16 12.86
C PHE A 11 -10.39 5.43 14.34
N SER A 12 -10.68 4.38 15.10
CA SER A 12 -11.06 4.46 16.52
C SER A 12 -10.82 3.12 17.20
N GLU A 13 -10.65 3.12 18.53
CA GLU A 13 -10.37 1.90 19.30
C GLU A 13 -11.58 0.96 19.40
N ASN A 14 -12.79 1.53 19.43
CA ASN A 14 -14.04 0.78 19.57
C ASN A 14 -15.15 1.36 18.67
N THR A 15 -16.20 0.57 18.46
CA THR A 15 -17.31 0.90 17.55
C THR A 15 -18.14 2.10 18.02
N LYS A 16 -18.31 2.28 19.33
CA LYS A 16 -19.06 3.40 19.92
C LYS A 16 -18.38 4.73 19.63
N ASP A 17 -17.07 4.81 19.83
CA ASP A 17 -16.30 6.01 19.51
C ASP A 17 -16.13 6.19 18.01
N HIS A 18 -16.05 5.10 17.24
CA HIS A 18 -16.05 5.17 15.78
C HIS A 18 -17.31 5.84 15.23
N ALA A 19 -18.49 5.49 15.74
CA ALA A 19 -19.74 6.13 15.34
C ALA A 19 -19.74 7.64 15.61
N LYS A 20 -19.24 8.07 16.78
CA LYS A 20 -19.10 9.50 17.12
C LYS A 20 -18.13 10.22 16.18
N HIS A 21 -16.96 9.64 15.94
CA HIS A 21 -15.95 10.24 15.06
C HIS A 21 -16.43 10.32 13.61
N LEU A 22 -17.10 9.28 13.13
CA LEU A 22 -17.70 9.26 11.80
C LEU A 22 -18.77 10.35 11.67
N HIS A 23 -19.67 10.47 12.65
CA HIS A 23 -20.70 11.50 12.64
C HIS A 23 -20.10 12.91 12.57
N LYS A 24 -19.10 13.20 13.43
CA LYS A 24 -18.40 14.48 13.42
C LYS A 24 -17.69 14.76 12.10
N MET A 25 -17.06 13.75 11.49
CA MET A 25 -16.41 13.89 10.18
C MET A 25 -17.44 14.23 9.09
N LEU A 26 -18.58 13.51 9.06
CA LEU A 26 -19.65 13.76 8.09
C LEU A 26 -20.26 15.15 8.23
N GLU A 27 -20.48 15.62 9.47
CA GLU A 27 -20.92 17.01 9.72
C GLU A 27 -19.93 18.04 9.18
N ILE A 28 -18.63 17.83 9.36
CA ILE A 28 -17.60 18.72 8.83
C ILE A 28 -17.64 18.74 7.30
N CYS A 29 -17.74 17.56 6.66
CA CYS A 29 -17.87 17.47 5.21
C CYS A 29 -19.10 18.23 4.70
N GLN A 30 -20.25 18.03 5.33
CA GLN A 30 -21.50 18.71 4.97
C GLN A 30 -21.39 20.22 5.12
N LYS A 31 -20.85 20.72 6.24
CA LYS A 31 -20.69 22.16 6.50
C LYS A 31 -19.77 22.85 5.48
N ASN A 32 -18.81 22.13 4.91
CA ASN A 32 -17.86 22.67 3.94
C ASN A 32 -18.21 22.32 2.49
N GLY A 33 -19.39 21.74 2.24
CA GLY A 33 -19.83 21.39 0.87
C GLY A 33 -19.04 20.26 0.22
N LEU A 34 -18.36 19.41 0.99
CA LEU A 34 -17.66 18.24 0.47
C LEU A 34 -18.65 17.12 0.16
N VAL A 35 -18.68 16.71 -1.11
CA VAL A 35 -19.52 15.60 -1.59
C VAL A 35 -18.72 14.30 -1.52
N LEU A 36 -19.18 13.36 -0.70
CA LEU A 36 -18.58 12.04 -0.57
C LEU A 36 -19.24 11.06 -1.54
N SER A 37 -18.45 10.24 -2.22
CA SER A 37 -18.96 9.21 -3.14
C SER A 37 -19.41 7.96 -2.38
N PRO A 38 -20.72 7.64 -2.31
CA PRO A 38 -21.20 6.51 -1.51
C PRO A 38 -20.64 5.17 -1.98
N THR A 39 -20.38 5.03 -3.29
CA THR A 39 -19.84 3.81 -3.91
C THR A 39 -18.36 3.57 -3.59
N LYS A 40 -17.62 4.62 -3.18
CA LYS A 40 -16.20 4.51 -2.79
C LYS A 40 -16.00 4.40 -1.28
N MET A 41 -17.03 4.71 -0.48
CA MET A 41 -16.94 4.67 0.97
C MET A 41 -16.91 3.22 1.51
N LYS A 42 -16.02 2.97 2.48
CA LYS A 42 -15.99 1.75 3.28
C LYS A 42 -16.17 2.14 4.74
N ILE A 43 -17.27 1.74 5.36
CA ILE A 43 -17.67 2.18 6.71
C ILE A 43 -17.54 1.02 7.70
N ALA A 44 -16.99 1.29 8.89
CA ALA A 44 -16.92 0.35 10.02
C ALA A 44 -16.30 -1.03 9.67
N VAL A 45 -15.30 -1.04 8.79
CA VAL A 45 -14.57 -2.25 8.41
C VAL A 45 -13.38 -2.50 9.33
N LYS A 46 -13.00 -3.77 9.52
CA LYS A 46 -11.83 -4.17 10.34
C LYS A 46 -10.49 -3.90 9.65
N GLU A 47 -10.47 -3.97 8.33
CA GLU A 47 -9.30 -3.69 7.50
C GLU A 47 -9.71 -2.78 6.33
N ILE A 48 -8.84 -1.84 5.96
CA ILE A 48 -9.08 -0.89 4.87
C ILE A 48 -7.79 -0.62 4.10
N GLU A 49 -7.94 -0.35 2.80
CA GLU A 49 -6.84 0.09 1.95
C GLU A 49 -6.76 1.62 1.99
N PHE A 50 -5.57 2.16 2.28
CA PHE A 50 -5.32 3.59 2.36
C PHE A 50 -3.88 3.87 1.91
N LEU A 51 -3.70 4.77 0.93
CA LEU A 51 -2.39 5.21 0.42
C LEU A 51 -1.42 4.07 0.07
N GLY A 52 -1.92 3.02 -0.61
CA GLY A 52 -1.07 1.91 -1.05
C GLY A 52 -0.73 0.89 0.05
N ALA A 53 -1.39 0.95 1.20
CA ALA A 53 -1.24 -0.02 2.28
C ALA A 53 -2.59 -0.56 2.76
N VAL A 54 -2.60 -1.76 3.31
CA VAL A 54 -3.75 -2.32 4.03
C VAL A 54 -3.55 -2.10 5.52
N LEU A 55 -4.45 -1.34 6.14
CA LEU A 55 -4.44 -1.00 7.55
C LEU A 55 -5.49 -1.85 8.27
N GLY A 56 -5.11 -2.47 9.38
CA GLY A 56 -6.05 -3.19 10.23
C GLY A 56 -5.37 -4.05 11.29
N ASN A 57 -6.10 -4.41 12.34
CA ASN A 57 -5.59 -5.22 13.46
C ASN A 57 -4.26 -4.70 14.04
N SER A 58 -4.12 -3.37 14.17
CA SER A 58 -2.90 -2.69 14.63
C SER A 58 -1.65 -3.01 13.80
N ARG A 59 -1.84 -3.35 12.52
CA ARG A 59 -0.77 -3.69 11.58
C ARG A 59 -0.96 -2.91 10.27
N ILE A 60 0.18 -2.64 9.62
CA ILE A 60 0.26 -2.10 8.26
C ILE A 60 0.79 -3.23 7.39
N LYS A 61 0.02 -3.61 6.37
CA LYS A 61 0.35 -4.70 5.45
C LYS A 61 0.52 -4.15 4.04
N LEU A 62 1.43 -4.75 3.28
CA LEU A 62 1.53 -4.51 1.84
C LEU A 62 0.23 -4.99 1.16
N GLN A 63 -0.18 -4.30 0.10
CA GLN A 63 -1.38 -4.69 -0.65
C GLN A 63 -1.24 -6.12 -1.22
N PRO A 64 -2.28 -6.98 -1.08
CA PRO A 64 -2.22 -8.37 -1.55
C PRO A 64 -1.87 -8.51 -3.03
N HIS A 65 -2.29 -7.56 -3.87
CA HIS A 65 -2.01 -7.62 -5.30
C HIS A 65 -0.52 -7.38 -5.63
N ILE A 66 0.22 -6.64 -4.79
CA ILE A 66 1.67 -6.47 -4.95
C ILE A 66 2.38 -7.76 -4.58
N VAL A 67 1.97 -8.40 -3.48
CA VAL A 67 2.48 -9.73 -3.09
C VAL A 67 2.26 -10.72 -4.24
N LYS A 68 1.04 -10.77 -4.79
CA LYS A 68 0.70 -11.62 -5.93
C LYS A 68 1.60 -11.35 -7.15
N LYS A 69 1.82 -10.08 -7.50
CA LYS A 69 2.72 -9.69 -8.62
C LYS A 69 4.17 -10.13 -8.40
N ILE A 70 4.64 -10.19 -7.16
CA ILE A 70 6.00 -10.67 -6.83
C ILE A 70 6.07 -12.19 -6.94
N THR A 71 5.07 -12.90 -6.38
CA THR A 71 5.07 -14.37 -6.27
C THR A 71 4.70 -15.08 -7.57
N GLU A 72 3.86 -14.47 -8.40
CA GLU A 72 3.42 -15.03 -9.69
C GLU A 72 4.20 -14.44 -10.87
N PHE A 73 5.30 -13.73 -10.60
CA PHE A 73 6.15 -13.22 -11.67
C PHE A 73 6.76 -14.40 -12.43
N LYS A 74 6.69 -14.37 -13.75
CA LYS A 74 7.14 -15.50 -14.57
C LYS A 74 8.65 -15.66 -14.49
N GLU A 75 9.10 -16.90 -14.25
CA GLU A 75 10.53 -17.20 -14.17
C GLU A 75 11.26 -16.94 -15.50
N GLU A 76 10.59 -17.20 -16.63
CA GLU A 76 11.13 -16.93 -17.97
C GLU A 76 11.53 -15.45 -18.16
N ASP A 77 10.78 -14.52 -17.57
CA ASP A 77 11.04 -13.08 -17.67
C ASP A 77 12.27 -12.65 -16.84
N LEU A 78 12.57 -13.37 -15.75
CA LEU A 78 13.74 -13.11 -14.89
C LEU A 78 15.07 -13.37 -15.58
N THR A 79 15.06 -14.18 -16.65
CA THR A 79 16.27 -14.45 -17.47
C THR A 79 16.73 -13.23 -18.27
N THR A 80 15.83 -12.26 -18.49
CA THR A 80 16.13 -11.05 -19.25
C THR A 80 16.49 -9.89 -18.32
N LYS A 81 17.45 -9.04 -18.72
CA LYS A 81 17.77 -7.81 -17.96
C LYS A 81 16.54 -6.92 -17.74
N ARG A 82 15.65 -6.85 -18.72
CA ARG A 82 14.41 -6.05 -18.65
C ARG A 82 13.43 -6.62 -17.62
N GLY A 83 13.17 -7.92 -17.66
CA GLY A 83 12.26 -8.58 -16.72
C GLY A 83 12.81 -8.56 -15.30
N LEU A 84 14.11 -8.80 -15.11
CA LEU A 84 14.76 -8.67 -13.81
C LEU A 84 14.64 -7.23 -13.24
N ARG A 85 14.88 -6.20 -14.04
CA ARG A 85 14.66 -4.79 -13.62
C ARG A 85 13.21 -4.52 -13.23
N SER A 86 12.26 -5.03 -14.02
CA SER A 86 10.81 -4.90 -13.73
C SER A 86 10.47 -5.53 -12.38
N TRP A 87 10.90 -6.78 -12.16
CA TRP A 87 10.64 -7.49 -10.91
C TRP A 87 11.28 -6.82 -9.69
N LEU A 88 12.54 -6.36 -9.81
CA LEU A 88 13.20 -5.57 -8.76
C LEU A 88 12.45 -4.27 -8.46
N GLY A 89 11.86 -3.63 -9.47
CA GLY A 89 10.99 -2.47 -9.30
C GLY A 89 9.75 -2.77 -8.46
N ILE A 90 9.09 -3.91 -8.70
CA ILE A 90 7.93 -4.34 -7.91
C ILE A 90 8.35 -4.61 -6.46
N LEU A 91 9.46 -5.32 -6.25
CA LEU A 91 9.98 -5.60 -4.90
C LEU A 91 10.30 -4.34 -4.10
N ASN A 92 10.71 -3.26 -4.75
CA ASN A 92 11.00 -2.02 -4.04
C ASN A 92 9.75 -1.41 -3.37
N TYR A 93 8.54 -1.68 -3.86
CA TYR A 93 7.29 -1.33 -3.15
C TYR A 93 7.13 -2.09 -1.83
N ALA A 94 7.77 -3.27 -1.70
CA ALA A 94 7.79 -4.07 -0.49
C ALA A 94 8.95 -3.73 0.46
N ARG A 95 9.79 -2.72 0.15
CA ARG A 95 11.02 -2.40 0.91
C ARG A 95 10.81 -2.22 2.41
N ASN A 96 9.74 -1.54 2.80
CA ASN A 96 9.46 -1.27 4.21
C ASN A 96 8.88 -2.49 4.97
N TYR A 97 8.55 -3.56 4.25
CA TYR A 97 7.90 -4.76 4.78
C TYR A 97 8.84 -5.97 4.86
N ILE A 98 9.98 -5.94 4.16
CA ILE A 98 10.95 -7.02 4.10
C ILE A 98 12.28 -6.54 4.73
N PRO A 99 12.67 -7.07 5.90
CA PRO A 99 13.93 -6.71 6.54
C PRO A 99 15.12 -6.98 5.62
N ASN A 100 16.09 -6.05 5.60
CA ASN A 100 17.33 -6.16 4.84
C ASN A 100 17.15 -6.35 3.31
N LEU A 101 16.00 -5.95 2.73
CA LEU A 101 15.72 -6.17 1.31
C LEU A 101 16.85 -5.63 0.39
N GLY A 102 17.40 -4.45 0.68
CA GLY A 102 18.49 -3.88 -0.12
C GLY A 102 19.74 -4.78 -0.17
N LYS A 103 20.09 -5.45 0.94
CA LYS A 103 21.22 -6.40 0.98
C LYS A 103 20.90 -7.67 0.18
N LEU A 104 19.67 -8.18 0.31
CA LEU A 104 19.21 -9.37 -0.42
C LEU A 104 19.21 -9.14 -1.94
N LEU A 105 18.83 -7.93 -2.39
CA LEU A 105 18.74 -7.59 -3.80
C LEU A 105 20.06 -7.11 -4.42
N GLY A 106 21.09 -6.82 -3.62
CA GLY A 106 22.39 -6.33 -4.10
C GLY A 106 22.98 -7.15 -5.25
N PRO A 107 23.09 -8.49 -5.12
CA PRO A 107 23.59 -9.37 -6.20
C PRO A 107 22.73 -9.39 -7.46
N LEU A 108 21.46 -8.98 -7.38
CA LEU A 108 20.56 -8.92 -8.53
C LEU A 108 20.66 -7.56 -9.22
N TYR A 109 20.81 -6.47 -8.45
CA TYR A 109 21.03 -5.14 -9.03
C TYR A 109 22.30 -5.07 -9.88
N SER A 110 23.39 -5.73 -9.47
CA SER A 110 24.64 -5.79 -10.26
C SER A 110 24.43 -6.42 -11.65
N LYS A 111 23.56 -7.43 -11.77
CA LYS A 111 23.18 -8.07 -13.05
C LYS A 111 22.34 -7.16 -13.96
N THR A 112 21.78 -6.09 -13.41
CA THR A 112 20.94 -5.14 -14.14
C THR A 112 21.63 -3.82 -14.47
N SER A 113 22.88 -3.60 -14.05
CA SER A 113 23.61 -2.35 -14.37
C SER A 113 23.92 -2.27 -15.88
N PRO A 114 23.85 -1.07 -16.51
CA PRO A 114 24.31 -0.86 -17.89
C PRO A 114 25.80 -1.18 -18.03
N THR A 115 26.57 -0.81 -17.01
CA THR A 115 27.97 -1.15 -16.77
C THR A 115 27.98 -2.27 -15.76
N GLY A 116 28.01 -3.54 -16.22
CA GLY A 116 28.20 -4.66 -15.30
C GLY A 116 29.37 -4.35 -14.38
N GLU A 117 29.12 -4.24 -13.08
CA GLU A 117 30.23 -4.10 -12.13
C GLU A 117 31.03 -5.39 -12.19
N LYS A 118 32.34 -5.21 -12.40
CA LYS A 118 33.36 -6.25 -12.48
C LYS A 118 33.39 -7.10 -11.22
#